data_AF-A0A5M9WP88-F1
#
_entry.id   AF-A0A5M9WP88-F1
#
_cell.length_a   1.000
_cell.length_b   1.000
_cell.length_c   1.000
_cell.angle_alpha   90.00
_cell.angle_beta   90.00
_cell.angle_gamma   90.00
#
_symmetry.space_group_name_H-M   'P 1'
#
loop_
_entity.id
_entity.type
_entity.pdbx_description
1 polymer ?
#
loop_
_entity_poly.entity_id
_entity_poly.type
_entity_poly.pdbx_seq_one_letter_code
_entity_poly.pdbx_strand_id
1 'polypeptide(L)'
;MNQTRNDKLSLLPSSRDLPKSTNLFTLGNLVAACISVIIVVVVLQNVTIKRYNRYFPDRALDLNSRNMQKNHFEKLDEGEKWIVYRAAYRSFQMLNLLLGVGMAALVVYSILFSFAAFPIILVSVIWIINIGVYFRETYRAQKQ
;
A
#
# COMPACT_ATOMS: atom_id res chain seq x y z
N MET A 1 37.24 36.47 -44.30
CA MET A 1 36.10 35.58 -44.62
C MET A 1 35.95 34.38 -43.66
N ASN A 2 36.98 34.01 -42.87
CA ASN A 2 36.89 32.92 -41.88
C ASN A 2 36.31 33.34 -40.51
N GLN A 3 36.40 34.61 -40.11
CA GLN A 3 35.92 35.10 -38.81
C GLN A 3 34.40 34.89 -38.65
N THR A 4 33.62 35.26 -39.68
CA THR A 4 32.16 35.21 -39.68
C THR A 4 31.58 33.79 -39.62
N ARG A 5 32.38 32.77 -40.00
CA ARG A 5 31.99 31.35 -39.90
C ARG A 5 32.11 30.85 -38.45
N ASN A 6 33.09 31.35 -37.71
CA ASN A 6 33.34 30.99 -36.32
C ASN A 6 32.27 31.62 -35.40
N ASP A 7 31.83 32.83 -35.72
CA ASP A 7 30.75 33.52 -35.00
C ASP A 7 29.37 32.86 -35.21
N LYS A 8 29.16 32.17 -36.34
CA LYS A 8 27.95 31.36 -36.56
C LYS A 8 27.99 30.02 -35.82
N LEU A 9 29.17 29.52 -35.46
CA LEU A 9 29.35 28.25 -34.75
C LEU A 9 29.15 28.39 -33.23
N SER A 10 29.34 29.59 -32.68
CA SER A 10 29.06 29.94 -31.27
C SER A 10 27.59 30.29 -31.00
N LEU A 11 26.79 30.54 -32.05
CA LEU A 11 25.36 30.84 -31.98
C LEU A 11 24.45 29.62 -32.13
N LEU A 12 25.00 28.42 -32.29
CA LEU A 12 24.22 27.20 -32.16
C LEU A 12 23.99 26.96 -30.66
N PRO A 13 22.74 27.02 -30.14
CA PRO A 13 22.49 26.73 -28.75
C PRO A 13 22.96 25.31 -28.47
N SER A 14 23.98 25.19 -27.63
CA SER A 14 24.46 23.93 -27.08
C SER A 14 23.26 23.19 -26.49
N SER A 15 22.71 22.22 -27.23
CA SER A 15 21.56 21.40 -26.82
C SER A 15 21.93 20.37 -25.75
N ARG A 16 22.87 20.71 -24.85
CA ARG A 16 23.46 19.81 -23.86
C ARG A 16 22.93 20.01 -22.44
N ASP A 17 21.83 20.74 -22.26
CA ASP A 17 21.09 20.74 -20.99
C ASP A 17 19.89 19.79 -21.10
N LEU A 18 20.13 18.48 -21.14
CA LEU A 18 19.05 17.49 -21.04
C LEU A 18 19.26 16.43 -19.94
N PRO A 19 19.33 16.81 -18.65
CA PRO A 19 19.06 15.91 -17.53
C PRO A 19 17.54 15.77 -17.24
N LYS A 20 16.67 15.98 -18.24
CA LYS A 20 15.20 15.98 -18.07
C LYS A 20 14.54 14.64 -18.46
N SER A 21 15.16 13.83 -19.31
CA SER A 21 14.59 12.57 -19.81
C SER A 21 14.69 11.41 -18.81
N THR A 22 15.83 11.26 -18.12
CA THR A 22 16.03 10.20 -17.12
C THR A 22 15.08 10.36 -15.93
N ASN A 23 14.92 11.59 -15.44
CA ASN A 23 14.00 11.90 -14.34
C ASN A 23 12.53 11.73 -14.75
N LEU A 24 12.18 12.08 -16.00
CA LEU A 24 10.83 11.87 -16.53
C LEU A 24 10.51 10.38 -16.71
N PHE A 25 11.46 9.58 -17.18
CA PHE A 25 11.30 8.13 -17.30
C PHE A 25 11.18 7.46 -15.93
N THR A 26 12.03 7.81 -14.96
CA THR A 26 11.93 7.30 -13.58
C THR A 26 10.61 7.69 -12.92
N LEU A 27 10.17 8.94 -13.09
CA LEU A 27 8.87 9.40 -12.57
C LEU A 27 7.70 8.68 -13.25
N GLY A 28 7.76 8.50 -14.58
CA GLY A 28 6.76 7.75 -15.34
C GLY A 28 6.67 6.30 -14.89
N ASN A 29 7.81 5.64 -14.65
CA ASN A 29 7.86 4.27 -14.13
C ASN A 29 7.29 4.18 -12.71
N LEU A 30 7.63 5.12 -11.83
CA LEU A 30 7.07 5.17 -10.47
C LEU A 30 5.54 5.31 -10.49
N VAL A 31 5.00 6.22 -11.30
CA VAL A 31 3.55 6.41 -11.43
C VAL A 31 2.88 5.15 -12.01
N ALA A 32 3.48 4.55 -13.04
CA ALA A 32 2.97 3.30 -13.62
C ALA A 32 2.98 2.15 -12.59
N ALA A 33 4.02 2.04 -11.77
CA ALA A 33 4.12 1.06 -10.70
C ALA A 33 3.01 1.27 -9.66
N CYS A 34 2.80 2.50 -9.18
CA CYS A 34 1.71 2.83 -8.25
C CYS A 34 0.33 2.46 -8.81
N ILE A 35 0.06 2.84 -10.07
CA ILE A 35 -1.19 2.52 -10.74
C ILE A 35 -1.36 1.01 -10.87
N SER A 36 -0.31 0.28 -11.26
CA SER A 36 -0.36 -1.18 -11.42
C SER A 36 -0.73 -1.88 -10.10
N VAL A 37 -0.17 -1.44 -8.97
CA VAL A 37 -0.48 -2.01 -7.66
C VAL A 37 -1.94 -1.76 -7.30
N ILE A 38 -2.43 -0.54 -7.51
CA ILE A 38 -3.84 -0.19 -7.26
C ILE A 38 -4.77 -1.07 -8.11
N ILE A 39 -4.49 -1.20 -9.40
CA ILE A 39 -5.29 -2.02 -10.31
C ILE A 39 -5.32 -3.47 -9.84
N VAL A 40 -4.16 -4.05 -9.50
CA VAL A 40 -4.07 -5.44 -9.03
C VAL A 40 -4.89 -5.63 -7.76
N VAL A 41 -4.78 -4.74 -6.77
CA VAL A 41 -5.55 -4.82 -5.53
C VAL A 41 -7.06 -4.74 -5.79
N VAL A 42 -7.50 -3.79 -6.63
CA VAL A 42 -8.92 -3.63 -6.98
C VAL A 42 -9.44 -4.86 -7.75
N VAL A 43 -8.67 -5.39 -8.69
CA VAL A 43 -9.06 -6.59 -9.45
C VAL A 43 -9.17 -7.81 -8.51
N LEU A 44 -8.20 -8.03 -7.63
CA LEU A 44 -8.24 -9.14 -6.67
C LEU A 44 -9.43 -9.03 -5.72
N GLN A 45 -9.75 -7.82 -5.25
CA GLN A 45 -10.92 -7.56 -4.43
C GLN A 45 -12.22 -7.89 -5.18
N ASN A 46 -12.34 -7.43 -6.44
CA ASN A 46 -13.50 -7.68 -7.30
C ASN A 46 -13.68 -9.18 -7.59
N VAL A 47 -12.60 -9.90 -7.89
CA VAL A 47 -12.64 -11.34 -8.15
C VAL A 47 -13.07 -12.11 -6.90
N THR A 48 -12.52 -11.76 -5.74
CA THR A 48 -12.86 -12.40 -4.46
C THR A 48 -14.34 -12.24 -4.14
N ILE A 49 -14.88 -11.03 -4.30
CA ILE A 49 -16.29 -10.74 -4.03
C ILE A 49 -17.20 -11.40 -5.06
N LYS A 50 -16.84 -11.38 -6.34
CA LYS A 50 -17.61 -12.10 -7.38
C LYS A 50 -17.66 -13.59 -7.09
N ARG A 51 -16.55 -14.17 -6.62
CA ARG A 51 -16.48 -15.59 -6.27
C ARG A 51 -17.32 -15.90 -5.04
N TYR A 52 -17.27 -15.04 -4.03
CA TYR A 52 -18.09 -15.14 -2.83
C TYR A 52 -19.59 -15.08 -3.17
N ASN A 53 -20.02 -14.09 -3.95
CA ASN A 53 -21.42 -13.92 -4.36
C ASN A 53 -21.93 -15.10 -5.19
N ARG A 54 -21.05 -15.80 -5.92
CA ARG A 54 -21.43 -17.01 -6.67
C ARG A 54 -21.74 -18.21 -5.75
N TYR A 55 -21.05 -18.32 -4.62
CA TYR A 55 -21.28 -19.41 -3.66
C TYR A 55 -22.41 -19.11 -2.69
N PHE A 56 -22.60 -17.83 -2.34
CA PHE A 56 -23.58 -17.40 -1.36
C PHE A 56 -24.48 -16.27 -1.92
N PRO A 57 -25.39 -16.60 -2.85
CA PRO A 57 -26.24 -15.60 -3.50
C PRO A 57 -27.20 -14.89 -2.53
N ASP A 58 -27.69 -15.58 -1.50
CA ASP A 58 -28.64 -15.02 -0.51
C ASP A 58 -28.03 -13.93 0.39
N ARG A 59 -26.69 -13.90 0.46
CA ARG A 59 -25.91 -12.93 1.23
C ARG A 59 -24.88 -12.20 0.37
N ALA A 60 -25.30 -11.84 -0.85
CA ALA A 60 -24.47 -11.12 -1.80
C ALA A 60 -23.92 -9.81 -1.23
N LEU A 61 -22.66 -9.57 -1.56
CA LEU A 61 -21.87 -8.41 -1.20
C LEU A 61 -21.92 -7.38 -2.35
N ASP A 62 -22.40 -6.15 -2.08
CA ASP A 62 -22.35 -5.01 -2.99
C ASP A 62 -21.17 -4.05 -2.70
N LEU A 63 -20.16 -4.07 -3.57
CA LEU A 63 -18.92 -3.28 -3.48
C LEU A 63 -19.17 -1.77 -3.38
N ASN A 64 -20.27 -1.29 -3.93
CA ASN A 64 -20.62 0.12 -3.93
C ASN A 64 -21.27 0.56 -2.61
N SER A 65 -21.67 -0.37 -1.76
CA SER A 65 -22.25 -0.09 -0.45
C SER A 65 -21.18 0.32 0.55
N ARG A 66 -21.30 1.55 1.08
CA ARG A 66 -20.42 2.07 2.14
C ARG A 66 -20.44 1.25 3.43
N ASN A 67 -21.51 0.50 3.68
CA ASN A 67 -21.69 -0.31 4.90
C ASN A 67 -21.66 -1.82 4.62
N MET A 68 -21.15 -2.23 3.45
CA MET A 68 -21.01 -3.62 3.05
C MET A 68 -20.58 -4.55 4.19
N GLN A 69 -19.43 -4.27 4.80
CA GLN A 69 -18.82 -5.17 5.79
C GLN A 69 -19.69 -5.30 7.04
N LYS A 70 -20.34 -4.19 7.47
CA LYS A 70 -21.24 -4.18 8.62
C LYS A 70 -22.51 -4.97 8.33
N ASN A 71 -23.16 -4.67 7.20
CA ASN A 71 -24.37 -5.35 6.76
C ASN A 71 -24.14 -6.85 6.55
N HIS A 72 -22.95 -7.23 6.07
CA HIS A 72 -22.57 -8.62 5.94
C HIS A 72 -22.40 -9.28 7.32
N PHE A 73 -21.68 -8.62 8.22
CA PHE A 73 -21.41 -9.12 9.56
C PHE A 73 -22.68 -9.30 10.39
N GLU A 74 -23.64 -8.38 10.29
CA GLU A 74 -24.92 -8.45 11.01
C GLU A 74 -25.75 -9.68 10.62
N LYS A 75 -25.69 -10.10 9.36
CA LYS A 75 -26.41 -11.26 8.81
C LYS A 75 -25.83 -12.62 9.23
N LEU A 76 -24.64 -12.66 9.82
CA LEU A 76 -24.00 -13.90 10.28
C LEU A 76 -24.64 -14.38 11.58
N ASP A 77 -24.72 -15.70 11.76
CA ASP A 77 -25.09 -16.30 13.04
C ASP A 77 -24.00 -16.07 14.11
N GLU A 78 -24.29 -16.36 15.39
CA GLU A 78 -23.34 -16.15 16.48
C GLU A 78 -22.06 -17.00 16.35
N GLY A 79 -22.17 -18.21 15.79
CA GLY A 79 -21.05 -19.11 15.58
C GLY A 79 -20.11 -18.61 14.47
N GLU A 80 -20.66 -18.21 13.33
CA GLU A 80 -19.97 -17.58 12.21
C GLU A 80 -19.29 -16.28 12.66
N LYS A 81 -19.96 -15.45 13.46
CA LYS A 81 -19.36 -14.23 14.05
C LYS A 81 -18.14 -14.58 14.90
N TRP A 82 -18.23 -15.58 15.77
CA TRP A 82 -17.10 -16.01 16.59
C TRP A 82 -15.90 -16.50 15.75
N ILE A 83 -16.17 -17.27 14.69
CA ILE A 83 -15.12 -17.74 13.77
C ILE A 83 -14.45 -16.55 13.07
N VAL A 84 -15.23 -15.58 12.58
CA VAL A 84 -14.70 -14.36 11.94
C VAL A 84 -13.86 -13.56 12.92
N TYR A 85 -14.31 -13.37 14.17
CA TYR A 85 -13.52 -12.67 15.19
C TYR A 85 -12.20 -13.38 15.49
N ARG A 86 -12.24 -14.71 15.66
CA ARG A 86 -11.03 -15.51 15.92
C ARG A 86 -10.05 -15.43 14.76
N ALA A 87 -10.55 -15.49 13.53
CA ALA A 87 -9.73 -15.33 12.33
C ALA A 87 -9.12 -13.93 12.23
N ALA A 88 -9.91 -12.88 12.49
CA ALA A 88 -9.44 -11.50 12.50
C ALA A 88 -8.35 -11.28 13.56
N TYR A 89 -8.55 -11.80 14.77
CA TYR A 89 -7.56 -11.72 15.85
C TYR A 89 -6.25 -12.43 15.48
N ARG A 90 -6.34 -13.63 14.90
CA ARG A 90 -5.15 -14.37 14.47
C ARG A 90 -4.39 -13.66 13.35
N SER A 91 -5.11 -13.04 12.40
CA SER A 91 -4.50 -12.21 11.36
C SER A 91 -3.77 -11.00 11.95
N PHE A 92 -4.36 -10.34 12.96
CA PHE A 92 -3.73 -9.23 13.67
C PHE A 92 -2.44 -9.66 14.42
N GLN A 93 -2.44 -10.83 15.06
CA GLN A 93 -1.24 -11.38 15.68
C GLN A 93 -0.13 -11.64 14.65
N MET A 94 -0.49 -12.21 13.49
CA MET A 94 0.47 -12.43 12.40
C MET A 94 1.00 -11.11 11.83
N LEU A 95 0.16 -10.07 11.71
CA LEU A 95 0.60 -8.73 11.30
C LEU A 95 1.64 -8.15 12.28
N ASN A 96 1.43 -8.29 13.59
CA ASN A 96 2.40 -7.83 14.57
C ASN A 96 3.73 -8.58 14.46
N LEU A 97 3.69 -9.91 14.24
CA LEU A 97 4.89 -10.70 14.00
C LEU A 97 5.61 -10.24 12.72
N LEU A 98 4.87 -10.08 11.61
CA LEU A 98 5.43 -9.64 10.33
C LEU A 98 6.02 -8.24 10.40
N LEU A 99 5.39 -7.31 11.12
CA LEU A 99 5.93 -5.96 11.35
C LEU A 99 7.22 -6.03 12.16
N GLY A 100 7.26 -6.84 13.23
CA GLY A 100 8.47 -7.03 14.03
C GLY A 100 9.62 -7.66 13.23
N VAL A 101 9.35 -8.73 12.47
CA VAL A 101 10.34 -9.39 11.60
C VAL A 101 10.77 -8.46 10.47
N GLY A 102 9.84 -7.73 9.85
CA GLY A 102 10.13 -6.76 8.79
C GLY A 102 11.02 -5.62 9.28
N MET A 103 10.79 -5.12 10.51
CA MET A 103 11.65 -4.15 11.16
C MET A 103 13.08 -4.69 11.36
N ALA A 104 13.21 -5.90 11.91
CA ALA A 104 14.52 -6.52 12.09
C ALA A 104 15.26 -6.70 10.75
N ALA A 105 14.55 -7.15 9.71
CA ALA A 105 15.10 -7.29 8.37
C ALA A 105 15.56 -5.95 7.78
N LEU A 106 14.79 -4.87 7.97
CA LEU A 106 15.16 -3.53 7.51
C LEU A 106 16.41 -2.98 8.23
N VAL A 107 16.56 -3.27 9.53
CA VAL A 107 17.76 -2.90 10.29
C VAL A 107 18.99 -3.62 9.73
N VAL A 108 18.90 -4.94 9.51
CA VAL A 108 19.99 -5.72 8.91
C VAL A 108 20.32 -5.21 7.51
N TYR A 109 19.30 -4.92 6.69
CA TYR A 109 19.47 -4.37 5.36
C TYR A 109 20.17 -3.00 5.37
N SER A 110 19.83 -2.13 6.32
CA SER A 110 20.44 -0.81 6.47
C SER A 110 21.94 -0.88 6.77
N ILE A 111 22.38 -1.87 7.55
CA ILE A 111 23.81 -2.10 7.85
C ILE A 111 24.57 -2.53 6.58
N LEU A 112 23.96 -3.37 5.74
CA LEU A 112 24.63 -3.92 4.55
C LEU A 112 24.75 -2.93 3.39
N PHE A 113 23.78 -2.01 3.22
CA PHE A 113 23.66 -1.19 2.01
C PHE A 113 23.75 0.33 2.25
N SER A 114 24.04 0.79 3.48
CA SER A 114 24.05 2.21 3.87
C SER A 114 22.87 2.99 3.27
N PHE A 115 21.66 2.51 3.54
CA PHE A 115 20.41 3.09 3.00
C PHE A 115 19.89 4.24 3.88
N ALA A 116 19.05 5.11 3.32
CA ALA A 116 18.38 6.17 4.06
C ALA A 116 17.48 5.58 5.17
N ALA A 117 17.46 6.17 6.36
CA ALA A 117 16.68 5.68 7.52
C ALA A 117 15.14 5.80 7.37
N PHE A 118 14.67 6.40 6.27
CA PHE A 118 13.25 6.64 5.99
C PHE A 118 12.32 5.41 6.06
N PRO A 119 12.63 4.24 5.47
CA PRO A 119 11.72 3.09 5.49
C PRO A 119 11.58 2.49 6.89
N ILE A 120 12.63 2.57 7.73
CA ILE A 120 12.58 2.11 9.12
C ILE A 120 11.61 2.97 9.92
N ILE A 121 11.69 4.30 9.76
CA ILE A 121 10.77 5.24 10.42
C ILE A 121 9.34 5.00 9.94
N LEU A 122 9.14 4.83 8.63
CA LEU A 122 7.82 4.58 8.06
C LEU A 122 7.16 3.31 8.62
N VAL A 123 7.88 2.18 8.66
CA VAL A 123 7.36 0.92 9.21
C VAL A 123 7.10 1.03 10.71
N SER A 124 7.95 1.76 11.46
CA SER A 124 7.74 2.02 12.89
C SER A 124 6.43 2.78 13.17
N VAL A 125 6.14 3.82 12.38
CA VAL A 125 4.89 4.58 12.50
C VAL A 125 3.67 3.71 12.19
N ILE A 126 3.74 2.90 11.12
CA ILE A 126 2.68 1.95 10.77
C ILE A 126 2.42 0.97 11.93
N TRP A 127 3.49 0.48 12.57
CA TRP A 127 3.36 -0.46 13.68
C TRP A 127 2.74 0.18 14.92
N ILE A 128 3.13 1.41 15.27
CA ILE A 128 2.52 2.17 16.37
C ILE A 128 1.03 2.41 16.10
N ILE A 129 0.66 2.79 14.87
CA ILE A 129 -0.74 2.98 14.50
C ILE A 129 -1.51 1.66 14.61
N ASN A 130 -0.95 0.55 14.14
CA ASN A 130 -1.58 -0.78 14.22
C ASN A 130 -1.91 -1.17 15.66
N ILE A 131 -0.95 -0.98 16.57
CA ILE A 131 -1.14 -1.23 18.00
C ILE A 131 -2.13 -0.22 18.61
N GLY A 132 -2.02 1.06 18.25
CA GLY A 132 -2.86 2.13 18.78
C GLY A 132 -4.34 1.98 18.41
N VAL A 133 -4.65 1.57 17.17
CA VAL A 133 -6.03 1.29 16.75
C VAL A 133 -6.61 0.12 17.56
N TYR A 134 -5.82 -0.94 17.79
CA TYR A 134 -6.25 -2.07 18.61
C TYR A 134 -6.62 -1.63 20.04
N PHE A 135 -5.72 -0.89 20.71
CA PHE A 135 -5.99 -0.40 22.07
C PHE A 135 -7.17 0.58 22.13
N ARG A 136 -7.34 1.42 21.10
CA ARG A 136 -8.48 2.34 21.00
C ARG A 136 -9.81 1.59 20.92
N GLU A 137 -9.88 0.55 20.08
CA GLU A 137 -11.09 -0.24 19.93
C GLU A 137 -11.39 -1.09 21.17
N THR A 138 -10.36 -1.66 21.82
CA THR A 138 -10.55 -2.41 23.09
C THR A 138 -11.05 -1.49 24.20
N TYR A 139 -10.49 -0.29 24.33
CA TYR A 139 -10.93 0.69 25.33
C TYR A 139 -12.36 1.17 25.08
N ARG A 140 -12.73 1.36 23.80
CA ARG A 140 -14.09 1.72 23.42
C ARG A 140 -15.08 0.60 23.76
N ALA A 141 -14.74 -0.65 23.48
CA ALA A 141 -15.57 -1.81 23.79
C ALA A 141 -15.76 -2.03 25.30
N GLN A 142 -14.76 -1.68 26.12
CA GLN A 142 -14.86 -1.75 27.58
C GLN A 142 -15.80 -0.69 28.20
N LYS A 143 -16.10 0.39 27.47
CA LYS A 143 -16.92 1.50 27.97
C LYS A 143 -18.40 1.40 27.58
N GLN A 144 -18.74 0.40 26.76
CA GLN A 144 -20.13 0.03 26.43
C GLN A 144 -20.60 -1.07 27.37
#